data_AF-A0A7Z9Q9J1-F1
#
_entry.id   AF-A0A7Z9Q9J1-F1
#
_cell.length_a   1.000
_cell.length_b   1.000
_cell.length_c   1.000
_cell.angle_alpha   90.00
_cell.angle_beta   90.00
_cell.angle_gamma   90.00
#
_symmetry.space_group_name_H-M   'P 1'
#
loop_
_entity.id
_entity.type
_entity.pdbx_description
1 polymer ?
#
loop_
_entity_poly.entity_id
_entity_poly.type
_entity_poly.pdbx_seq_one_letter_code
_entity_poly.pdbx_strand_id
1 'polypeptide(L)' 'MGFSLLLFSLILFLIVILAVFIGRQKSNDDPYEDLSIDEWNCPECGFLVQAGDECIYCGYTKDKQ' A
#
# COMPACT_ATOMS: atom_id res chain seq x y z
N MET A 1 -48.89 -7.19 1.73
CA MET A 1 -48.09 -6.67 0.61
C MET A 1 -47.04 -5.66 1.07
N GLY A 2 -47.37 -4.65 1.89
CA GLY A 2 -46.39 -3.65 2.39
C GLY A 2 -45.25 -4.21 3.24
N PHE A 3 -45.51 -5.18 4.13
CA PHE A 3 -44.46 -5.78 4.97
C PHE A 3 -43.35 -6.47 4.17
N SER A 4 -43.72 -7.13 3.06
CA SER A 4 -42.74 -7.78 2.18
C SER A 4 -41.84 -6.76 1.49
N LEU A 5 -42.39 -5.62 1.06
CA LEU A 5 -41.61 -4.52 0.48
C LEU A 5 -40.64 -3.88 1.50
N LEU A 6 -41.08 -3.75 2.76
CA LEU A 6 -40.22 -3.27 3.84
C LEU A 6 -39.04 -4.23 4.10
N LEU A 7 -39.29 -5.54 4.10
CA LEU A 7 -38.23 -6.54 4.22
C LEU A 7 -37.25 -6.49 3.05
N PHE A 8 -37.73 -6.40 1.81
CA PHE A 8 -36.87 -6.27 0.64
C PHE A 8 -36.01 -5.00 0.69
N SER A 9 -36.59 -3.86 1.09
CA SER A 9 -35.84 -2.61 1.25
C SER A 9 -34.76 -2.72 2.32
N LEU A 10 -35.04 -3.38 3.44
CA LEU A 10 -34.07 -3.60 4.52
C LEU A 10 -32.91 -4.49 4.06
N ILE A 11 -33.21 -5.57 3.35
CA ILE A 11 -32.20 -6.48 2.80
C ILE A 11 -31.27 -5.75 1.82
N LEU A 12 -31.84 -4.95 0.90
CA LEU A 12 -31.03 -4.17 -0.05
C LEU A 12 -30.12 -3.17 0.67
N PHE A 13 -30.61 -2.52 1.72
CA PHE A 13 -29.82 -1.58 2.51
C PHE A 13 -28.64 -2.27 3.21
N LEU A 14 -28.86 -3.45 3.80
CA LEU A 14 -27.80 -4.24 4.41
C LEU A 14 -26.75 -4.69 3.39
N ILE A 15 -27.16 -5.10 2.18
CA ILE A 15 -26.23 -5.49 1.11
C ILE A 15 -25.33 -4.30 0.71
N VAL A 16 -25.91 -3.10 0.56
CA VAL A 16 -25.14 -1.89 0.24
C VAL A 16 -24.15 -1.55 1.35
N ILE A 17 -24.57 -1.63 2.62
CA ILE A 17 -23.68 -1.41 3.77
C ILE A 17 -22.52 -2.39 3.74
N LEU A 18 -22.80 -3.69 3.60
CA LEU A 18 -21.76 -4.72 3.56
C LEU A 18 -20.77 -4.49 2.41
N ALA A 19 -21.26 -4.14 1.21
CA ALA A 19 -20.42 -3.83 0.07
C ALA A 19 -19.49 -2.63 0.33
N VAL A 20 -20.01 -1.57 0.97
CA VAL A 20 -19.20 -0.39 1.36
C VAL A 20 -18.16 -0.75 2.42
N PHE A 21 -18.52 -1.55 3.43
CA PHE A 21 -17.59 -1.98 4.47
C PHE A 21 -16.45 -2.83 3.90
N ILE A 22 -16.74 -3.78 3.00
CA ILE A 22 -15.72 -4.58 2.32
C ILE A 22 -14.81 -3.68 1.47
N GLY A 23 -15.37 -2.73 0.73
CA GLY A 23 -14.58 -1.78 -0.08
C GLY A 23 -13.72 -0.82 0.75
N ARG A 24 -14.13 -0.50 1.98
CA ARG A 24 -13.38 0.32 2.94
C ARG A 24 -12.29 -0.46 3.66
N GLN A 25 -12.28 -1.79 3.59
CA GLN A 25 -11.23 -2.64 4.15
C GLN A 25 -9.99 -2.63 3.24
N LYS A 26 -9.50 -1.44 2.90
CA LYS A 26 -8.15 -1.28 2.35
C LYS A 26 -7.23 -1.01 3.54
N SER A 27 -6.42 -2.00 3.90
CA SER A 27 -5.32 -1.79 4.85
C SER A 27 -4.38 -0.74 4.27
N ASN A 28 -3.99 0.24 5.09
CA ASN A 28 -3.04 1.29 4.73
C ASN A 28 -1.59 0.79 4.77
N ASP A 29 -1.37 -0.52 4.74
CA ASP A 29 -0.04 -1.09 4.71
C ASP A 29 0.47 -0.93 3.28
N ASP A 30 1.08 0.22 2.98
CA ASP A 30 1.88 0.37 1.78
C ASP A 30 3.17 -0.42 2.00
N PRO A 31 3.36 -1.57 1.32
CA PRO A 31 4.53 -2.40 1.54
C PRO A 31 5.83 -1.72 1.09
N TYR A 32 5.75 -0.55 0.47
CA TYR A 32 6.87 0.23 -0.03
C TYR A 32 7.17 1.48 0.82
N GLU A 33 6.49 1.71 1.95
CA GLU A 33 6.69 2.91 2.78
C GLU A 33 8.13 3.07 3.32
N ASP A 34 8.83 1.96 3.59
CA ASP A 34 10.21 1.97 4.14
C ASP A 34 11.32 1.86 3.06
N LEU A 35 10.95 1.74 1.79
CA LEU A 35 11.92 1.70 0.70
C LEU A 35 12.32 3.12 0.30
N SER A 36 13.59 3.46 0.49
CA SER A 36 14.17 4.69 -0.07
C SER A 36 14.18 4.57 -1.59
N ILE A 37 13.35 5.36 -2.28
CA ILE A 37 13.29 5.43 -3.76
C ILE A 37 14.26 6.51 -4.29
N ASP A 38 15.01 7.15 -3.40
CA ASP A 38 15.95 8.19 -3.78
C ASP A 38 17.17 7.59 -4.48
N GLU A 39 17.43 8.05 -5.72
CA GLU A 39 18.62 7.66 -6.47
C GLU A 39 19.88 8.30 -5.86
N TRP A 40 20.97 7.53 -5.75
CA TRP A 40 22.25 8.04 -5.25
C TRP A 40 23.45 7.39 -5.94
N ASN A 41 24.53 8.15 -6.09
CA ASN A 41 25.78 7.61 -6.60
C ASN A 41 26.57 6.96 -5.47
N CYS A 42 26.93 5.69 -5.65
CA CYS A 42 27.78 4.98 -4.73
C CYS A 42 29.17 5.64 -4.64
N PRO A 43 29.63 6.06 -3.46
CA PRO A 43 30.91 6.75 -3.32
C PRO A 43 32.12 5.84 -3.58
N GLU A 44 31.94 4.51 -3.49
CA GLU A 44 33.03 3.54 -3.68
C GLU A 44 33.22 3.15 -5.15
N CYS A 45 32.14 2.86 -5.88
CA CYS A 45 32.23 2.36 -7.26
C CYS A 45 31.61 3.27 -8.32
N GLY A 46 30.98 4.38 -7.92
CA GLY A 46 30.34 5.33 -8.85
C GLY A 46 29.06 4.82 -9.50
N PHE A 47 28.54 3.67 -9.08
CA PHE A 47 27.27 3.14 -9.58
C PHE A 47 26.09 3.99 -9.10
N LEU A 48 25.14 4.27 -10.00
CA LEU A 48 23.89 4.95 -9.66
C LEU A 48 22.89 3.94 -9.07
N VAL A 49 22.77 3.92 -7.76
CA VAL A 49 21.81 3.09 -7.03
C VAL A 49 20.42 3.71 -7.19
N GLN A 50 19.46 2.93 -7.68
CA GLN A 50 18.12 3.42 -8.02
C GLN A 50 17.11 3.36 -6.87
N ALA A 51 17.34 2.47 -5.91
CA ALA A 51 16.51 2.32 -4.72
C ALA A 51 17.29 1.54 -3.64
N GLY A 52 16.94 1.77 -2.38
CA GLY A 52 17.54 1.13 -1.22
C GLY A 52 18.87 1.75 -0.82
N ASP A 53 19.41 1.22 0.28
CA ASP A 53 20.59 1.79 0.94
C ASP A 53 21.86 0.99 0.66
N GLU A 54 21.76 -0.18 0.03
CA GLU A 54 22.93 -1.02 -0.30
C GLU A 54 23.24 -0.99 -1.80
N CYS A 55 24.50 -0.74 -2.15
CA CYS A 55 24.97 -0.80 -3.52
C CYS A 55 25.16 -2.25 -3.99
N ILE A 56 24.37 -2.68 -4.97
CA ILE A 56 24.42 -4.06 -5.53
C ILE A 56 25.77 -4.46 -6.15
N TYR A 57 26.63 -3.51 -6.49
CA TYR A 57 27.92 -3.78 -7.15
C TYR A 57 29.07 -3.95 -6.17
N CYS A 58 29.07 -3.23 -5.05
CA CYS A 58 30.21 -3.22 -4.12
C CYS A 58 29.83 -3.47 -2.66
N GLY A 59 28.53 -3.59 -2.34
CA GLY A 59 28.04 -3.83 -0.98
C GLY A 59 28.14 -2.61 -0.04
N TYR A 60 28.50 -1.43 -0.56
CA TYR A 60 28.52 -0.21 0.24
C TYR A 60 27.10 0.13 0.71
N THR A 61 26.92 0.28 2.02
CA THR A 61 25.63 0.68 2.61
C THR A 61 25.67 2.16 2.96
N LYS A 62 24.69 2.92 2.47
CA LYS A 62 24.45 4.32 2.79
C LYS A 62 23.83 4.39 4.17
N ASP A 63 24.53 5.03 5.11
CA ASP A 63 23.99 5.24 6.45
C ASP A 63 22.73 6.12 6.37
N LYS A 64 21.58 5.61 6.82
CA LYS A 64 20.38 6.42 7.05
C LYS A 64 20.62 7.26 8.31
N GLN A 65 21.11 8.50 8.16
CA GLN A 65 21.22 9.46 9.25
C GLN A 65 19.90 10.19 9.51
#